data_AF-A0A845D6A7-F1
#
_entry.id   AF-A0A845D6A7-F1
#
_cell.length_a   1.000
_cell.length_b   1.000
_cell.length_c   1.000
_cell.angle_alpha   90.00
_cell.angle_beta   90.00
_cell.angle_gamma   90.00
#
_symmetry.space_group_name_H-M   'P 1'
#
loop_
_entity.id
_entity.type
_entity.pdbx_description
1 polymer ?
#
loop_
_entity_poly.entity_id
_entity_poly.type
_entity_poly.pdbx_seq_one_letter_code
_entity_poly.pdbx_strand_id
1 'polypeptide(L)'
;MVEQIGEALQAELNLVAEKLEDAVADLPAGLAQFIRSELAENQVLAGVVLASAAPVRDSVEDESRRVALAAALELLQIALNIHRLLLRPEQTGSIDSFLLGGTILAGDYCFSRAAVLAAQTRHPQVVTVFAKLLQQVSQANLRRVIAEDGVGADHTAFDEREALLHSGATAGALLAGLSQEEQEAVVQYAASLGQSRKRDGTKTLDAVAGATFDSLPPRQKERWRELASNL
;
A
#
# COMPACT_ATOMS: atom_id res chain seq x y z
N MET A 1 -4.00 25.21 -19.47
CA MET A 1 -5.01 24.65 -18.55
C MET A 1 -5.03 23.13 -18.64
N VAL A 2 -3.84 22.51 -18.57
CA VAL A 2 -3.59 21.06 -18.57
C VAL A 2 -2.52 20.74 -17.51
N GLU A 3 -1.62 21.70 -17.24
CA GLU A 3 -0.61 21.63 -16.16
C GLU A 3 -1.18 21.53 -14.73
N GLN A 4 -2.35 22.10 -14.43
CA GLN A 4 -2.91 22.05 -13.05
C GLN A 4 -3.42 20.68 -12.61
N ILE A 5 -3.64 19.74 -13.53
CA ILE A 5 -4.34 18.48 -13.23
C ILE A 5 -3.37 17.48 -12.57
N GLY A 6 -2.09 17.41 -12.98
CA GLY A 6 -1.10 16.53 -12.35
C GLY A 6 -0.57 16.99 -10.98
N GLU A 7 -0.82 18.24 -10.60
CA GLU A 7 -0.31 18.82 -9.34
C GLU A 7 -1.02 18.24 -8.11
N ALA A 8 -2.30 17.87 -8.23
CA ALA A 8 -3.11 17.48 -7.07
C ALA A 8 -2.71 16.11 -6.50
N LEU A 9 -2.55 15.08 -7.34
CA LEU A 9 -2.07 13.77 -6.86
C LEU A 9 -0.63 13.86 -6.34
N GLN A 10 0.22 14.64 -7.02
CA GLN A 10 1.61 14.80 -6.57
C GLN A 10 1.69 15.54 -5.22
N ALA A 11 0.87 16.55 -5.01
CA ALA A 11 0.78 17.25 -3.72
C ALA A 11 0.39 16.28 -2.60
N GLU A 12 -0.58 15.40 -2.84
CA GLU A 12 -0.97 14.38 -1.86
C GLU A 12 0.08 13.31 -1.62
N LEU A 13 0.81 12.88 -2.65
CA LEU A 13 1.96 11.98 -2.48
C LEU A 13 3.03 12.63 -1.61
N ASN A 14 3.27 13.94 -1.76
CA ASN A 14 4.16 14.67 -0.87
C ASN A 14 3.63 14.70 0.58
N LEU A 15 2.32 14.88 0.79
CA LEU A 15 1.70 14.78 2.12
C LEU A 15 1.78 13.36 2.70
N VAL A 16 1.71 12.32 1.86
CA VAL A 16 1.94 10.94 2.30
C VAL A 16 3.38 10.76 2.74
N ALA A 17 4.35 11.25 1.98
CA ALA A 17 5.76 11.22 2.35
C ALA A 17 6.03 11.95 3.68
N GLU A 18 5.44 13.13 3.88
CA GLU A 18 5.51 13.86 5.15
C GLU A 18 4.93 13.05 6.31
N LYS A 19 3.75 12.44 6.14
CA LYS A 19 3.16 11.56 7.17
C LYS A 19 4.04 10.35 7.50
N LEU A 20 4.75 9.79 6.52
CA LEU A 20 5.68 8.67 6.73
C LEU A 20 6.92 9.12 7.51
N GLU A 21 7.44 10.31 7.23
CA GLU A 21 8.54 10.90 8.02
C GLU A 21 8.10 11.21 9.46
N ASP A 22 6.92 11.80 9.65
CA ASP A 22 6.31 12.02 10.97
C ASP A 22 6.07 10.70 11.72
N ALA A 23 5.85 9.60 10.99
CA ALA A 23 5.67 8.28 11.59
C ALA A 23 6.95 7.77 12.29
N VAL A 24 8.11 8.21 11.84
CA VAL A 24 9.42 7.75 12.35
C VAL A 24 10.20 8.83 13.11
N ALA A 25 9.70 10.07 13.14
CA ALA A 25 10.38 11.21 13.77
C ALA A 25 10.71 11.01 15.26
N ASP A 26 9.86 10.30 16.00
CA ASP A 26 10.02 10.06 17.44
C ASP A 26 11.02 8.93 17.77
N LEU A 27 11.56 8.26 16.75
CA LEU A 27 12.44 7.11 16.95
C LEU A 27 13.91 7.52 17.13
N PRO A 28 14.71 6.70 17.84
CA PRO A 28 16.16 6.85 17.85
C PRO A 28 16.72 6.88 16.43
N ALA A 29 17.71 7.75 16.16
CA ALA A 29 18.20 8.04 14.81
C ALA A 29 18.57 6.79 13.98
N GLY A 30 19.21 5.79 14.61
CA GLY A 30 19.57 4.54 13.92
C GLY A 30 18.35 3.72 13.49
N LEU A 31 17.31 3.67 14.31
CA LEU A 31 16.07 2.96 13.99
C LEU A 31 15.24 3.72 12.95
N ALA A 32 15.17 5.05 13.06
CA ALA A 32 14.54 5.88 12.05
C ALA A 32 15.22 5.71 10.68
N GLN A 33 16.57 5.72 10.65
CA GLN A 33 17.33 5.50 9.42
C GLN A 33 17.10 4.12 8.80
N PHE A 34 17.00 3.08 9.64
CA PHE A 34 16.70 1.72 9.18
C PHE A 34 15.29 1.61 8.56
N ILE A 35 14.28 2.24 9.16
CA ILE A 35 12.94 2.25 8.57
C ILE A 35 12.92 3.05 7.27
N ARG A 36 13.65 4.18 7.21
CA ARG A 36 13.77 4.99 5.99
C ARG A 36 14.41 4.24 4.83
N SER A 37 15.38 3.36 5.06
CA SER A 37 15.97 2.57 3.98
C SER A 37 15.00 1.58 3.35
N GLU A 38 13.89 1.27 4.02
CA GLU A 38 12.83 0.40 3.51
C GLU A 38 11.70 1.17 2.79
N LEU A 39 11.78 2.51 2.75
CA LEU A 39 10.86 3.31 1.94
C LEU A 39 11.10 3.02 0.46
N ALA A 40 10.04 2.64 -0.25
CA ALA A 40 10.12 2.41 -1.68
C ALA A 40 10.42 3.72 -2.43
N GLU A 41 11.30 3.66 -3.43
CA GLU A 41 11.55 4.80 -4.33
C GLU A 41 10.29 5.25 -5.08
N ASN A 42 9.35 4.32 -5.31
CA ASN A 42 8.08 4.58 -6.00
C ASN A 42 6.89 4.21 -5.11
N GLN A 43 6.11 5.22 -4.70
CA GLN A 43 4.91 5.09 -3.84
C GLN A 43 3.67 4.64 -4.63
N VAL A 44 3.79 3.55 -5.38
CA VAL A 44 2.72 3.03 -6.25
C VAL A 44 1.48 2.66 -5.44
N LEU A 45 1.66 2.11 -4.24
CA LEU A 45 0.55 1.71 -3.38
C LEU A 45 -0.20 2.94 -2.86
N ALA A 46 0.51 3.97 -2.40
CA ALA A 46 -0.09 5.25 -2.05
C ALA A 46 -0.85 5.85 -3.24
N GLY A 47 -0.23 5.88 -4.42
CA GLY A 47 -0.87 6.39 -5.64
C GLY A 47 -2.18 5.68 -5.97
N VAL A 48 -2.22 4.35 -5.88
CA VAL A 48 -3.44 3.55 -6.08
C VAL A 48 -4.51 3.89 -5.05
N VAL A 49 -4.14 4.04 -3.79
CA VAL A 49 -5.08 4.43 -2.73
C VAL A 49 -5.65 5.83 -3.01
N LEU A 50 -4.80 6.82 -3.27
CA LEU A 50 -5.19 8.21 -3.52
C LEU A 50 -6.07 8.33 -4.77
N ALA A 51 -5.74 7.61 -5.85
CA ALA A 51 -6.53 7.60 -7.07
C ALA A 51 -7.90 6.94 -6.89
N SER A 52 -8.01 5.96 -6.00
CA SER A 52 -9.26 5.28 -5.66
C SER A 52 -10.13 6.10 -4.70
N ALA A 53 -9.51 6.90 -3.83
CA ALA A 53 -10.14 7.57 -2.69
C ALA A 53 -10.65 8.99 -2.95
N ALA A 54 -10.56 9.50 -4.18
CA ALA A 54 -11.04 10.83 -4.52
C ALA A 54 -12.59 10.89 -4.57
N PRO A 55 -13.27 11.62 -3.68
CA PRO A 55 -14.72 11.76 -3.72
C PRO A 55 -15.16 12.70 -4.85
N VAL A 56 -16.46 12.66 -5.19
CA VAL A 56 -17.03 13.57 -6.21
C VAL A 56 -16.93 15.05 -5.78
N ARG A 57 -17.16 15.31 -4.48
CA ARG A 57 -17.01 16.61 -3.85
C ARG A 57 -15.93 16.48 -2.80
N ASP A 58 -14.84 17.19 -3.02
CA ASP A 58 -13.65 17.05 -2.21
C ASP A 58 -13.58 18.13 -1.13
N SER A 59 -13.15 17.73 0.06
CA SER A 59 -12.95 18.60 1.21
C SER A 59 -11.58 18.36 1.83
N VAL A 60 -11.11 19.31 2.62
CA VAL A 60 -9.84 19.17 3.35
C VAL A 60 -9.87 17.97 4.31
N GLU A 61 -11.05 17.63 4.86
CA GLU A 61 -11.18 16.46 5.72
C GLU A 61 -11.07 15.16 4.90
N ASP A 62 -11.66 15.11 3.71
CA ASP A 62 -11.56 13.95 2.81
C ASP A 62 -10.10 13.75 2.35
N GLU A 63 -9.38 14.85 2.10
CA GLU A 63 -7.93 14.82 1.81
C GLU A 63 -7.14 14.24 2.95
N SER A 64 -7.33 14.77 4.15
CA SER A 64 -6.65 14.26 5.33
C SER A 64 -6.89 12.76 5.55
N ARG A 65 -8.13 12.29 5.33
CA ARG A 65 -8.50 10.87 5.46
C ARG A 65 -7.85 9.98 4.40
N ARG A 66 -7.84 10.38 3.11
CA ARG A 66 -7.22 9.57 2.05
C ARG A 66 -5.70 9.54 2.14
N VAL A 67 -5.06 10.66 2.53
CA VAL A 67 -3.62 10.71 2.77
C VAL A 67 -3.26 9.83 3.98
N ALA A 68 -4.06 9.86 5.05
CA ALA A 68 -3.86 8.96 6.19
C ALA A 68 -4.00 7.47 5.78
N LEU A 69 -4.98 7.12 4.94
CA LEU A 69 -5.13 5.76 4.42
C LEU A 69 -3.93 5.34 3.57
N ALA A 70 -3.48 6.18 2.65
CA ALA A 70 -2.34 5.90 1.79
C ALA A 70 -1.06 5.69 2.61
N ALA A 71 -0.79 6.56 3.58
CA ALA A 71 0.33 6.41 4.51
C ALA A 71 0.22 5.15 5.37
N ALA A 72 -0.98 4.77 5.81
CA ALA A 72 -1.19 3.53 6.56
C ALA A 72 -0.77 2.29 5.76
N LEU A 73 -1.12 2.23 4.47
CA LEU A 73 -0.83 1.10 3.60
C LEU A 73 0.66 1.04 3.22
N GLU A 74 1.31 2.18 2.96
CA GLU A 74 2.76 2.23 2.76
C GLU A 74 3.51 1.80 4.03
N LEU A 75 3.10 2.28 5.21
CA LEU A 75 3.76 1.91 6.46
C LEU A 75 3.55 0.43 6.82
N LEU A 76 2.39 -0.13 6.45
CA LEU A 76 2.15 -1.57 6.51
C LEU A 76 3.11 -2.33 5.58
N GLN A 77 3.31 -1.86 4.34
CA GLN A 77 4.27 -2.47 3.41
C GLN A 77 5.69 -2.44 3.95
N ILE A 78 6.11 -1.32 4.57
CA ILE A 78 7.43 -1.18 5.20
C ILE A 78 7.59 -2.17 6.35
N ALA A 79 6.59 -2.27 7.24
CA ALA A 79 6.62 -3.23 8.34
C ALA A 79 6.76 -4.68 7.85
N LEU A 80 6.05 -5.04 6.77
CA LEU A 80 6.16 -6.34 6.12
C LEU A 80 7.56 -6.58 5.52
N ASN A 81 8.18 -5.55 4.93
CA ASN A 81 9.56 -5.64 4.42
C ASN A 81 10.56 -5.92 5.54
N ILE A 82 10.47 -5.16 6.64
CA ILE A 82 11.30 -5.32 7.83
C ILE A 82 11.18 -6.73 8.39
N HIS A 83 9.96 -7.23 8.61
CA HIS A 83 9.75 -8.58 9.13
C HIS A 83 10.25 -9.67 8.17
N ARG A 84 10.22 -9.45 6.85
CA ARG A 84 10.77 -10.39 5.88
C ARG A 84 12.30 -10.53 5.96
N LEU A 85 13.02 -9.55 6.50
CA LEU A 85 14.45 -9.68 6.78
C LEU A 85 14.75 -10.81 7.78
N LEU A 86 13.81 -11.11 8.67
CA LEU A 86 13.91 -12.22 9.63
C LEU A 86 13.83 -13.59 8.97
N LEU A 87 13.21 -13.68 7.78
CA LEU A 87 12.95 -14.93 7.07
C LEU A 87 14.10 -15.35 6.15
N ARG A 88 15.20 -14.58 6.10
CA ARG A 88 16.38 -14.88 5.26
C ARG A 88 17.67 -15.03 6.09
N PRO A 89 17.76 -16.02 6.99
CA PRO A 89 18.91 -16.17 7.87
C PRO A 89 20.23 -16.45 7.13
N GLU A 90 20.18 -16.98 5.90
CA GLU A 90 21.39 -17.40 5.16
C GLU A 90 22.23 -16.26 4.57
N GLN A 91 21.70 -15.03 4.49
CA GLN A 91 22.46 -13.87 4.00
C GLN A 91 23.19 -13.10 5.11
N THR A 92 22.95 -13.49 6.36
CA THR A 92 23.49 -12.83 7.56
C THR A 92 24.05 -13.92 8.46
N GLY A 93 25.36 -14.20 8.36
CA GLY A 93 26.04 -15.06 9.34
C GLY A 93 25.68 -14.64 10.78
N SER A 94 25.70 -15.59 11.74
CA SER A 94 25.16 -15.47 13.12
C SER A 94 24.46 -14.14 13.41
N ILE A 95 23.16 -14.03 13.08
CA ILE A 95 22.39 -12.82 13.38
C ILE A 95 22.56 -12.52 14.87
N ASP A 96 23.16 -11.37 15.18
CA ASP A 96 23.27 -10.90 16.54
C ASP A 96 21.86 -10.79 17.12
N SER A 97 21.59 -11.49 18.22
CA SER A 97 20.28 -11.51 18.88
C SER A 97 19.72 -10.10 19.15
N PHE A 98 20.60 -9.11 19.29
CA PHE A 98 20.26 -7.70 19.40
C PHE A 98 19.66 -7.10 18.11
N LEU A 99 20.22 -7.44 16.94
CA LEU A 99 19.71 -7.03 15.63
C LEU A 99 18.39 -7.73 15.29
N LEU A 100 18.23 -8.98 15.73
CA LEU A 100 16.97 -9.72 15.57
C LEU A 100 15.83 -9.06 16.37
N GLY A 101 16.08 -8.78 17.66
CA GLY A 101 15.11 -8.11 18.52
C GLY A 101 14.75 -6.71 18.03
N GLY A 102 15.74 -5.94 17.57
CA GLY A 102 15.52 -4.62 16.97
C GLY A 102 14.65 -4.65 15.72
N THR A 103 14.86 -5.64 14.84
CA THR A 103 14.07 -5.81 13.60
C THR A 103 12.61 -6.16 13.89
N ILE A 104 12.35 -7.05 14.86
CA ILE A 104 10.97 -7.41 15.27
C ILE A 104 10.24 -6.16 15.76
N LEU A 105 10.85 -5.45 16.73
CA LEU A 105 10.26 -4.26 17.33
C LEU A 105 10.10 -3.11 16.33
N ALA A 106 11.00 -2.97 15.36
CA ALA A 106 10.87 -2.00 14.27
C ALA A 106 9.61 -2.26 13.44
N GLY A 107 9.38 -3.51 13.03
CA GLY A 107 8.18 -3.87 12.28
C GLY A 107 6.91 -3.72 13.11
N ASP A 108 6.93 -4.11 14.38
CA ASP A 108 5.78 -3.94 15.29
C ASP A 108 5.42 -2.47 15.51
N TYR A 109 6.43 -1.61 15.64
CA TYR A 109 6.25 -0.17 15.71
C TYR A 109 5.58 0.37 14.44
N CYS A 110 6.09 0.00 13.26
CA CYS A 110 5.50 0.42 11.98
C CYS A 110 4.06 -0.10 11.83
N PHE A 111 3.76 -1.36 12.20
CA PHE A 111 2.38 -1.87 12.21
C PHE A 111 1.47 -1.08 13.13
N SER A 112 1.92 -0.75 14.34
CA SER A 112 1.15 0.04 15.29
C SER A 112 0.82 1.43 14.72
N ARG A 113 1.83 2.13 14.16
CA ARG A 113 1.64 3.44 13.52
C ARG A 113 0.72 3.35 12.30
N ALA A 114 0.84 2.29 11.50
CA ALA A 114 -0.04 2.05 10.35
C ALA A 114 -1.50 1.87 10.79
N ALA A 115 -1.76 1.13 11.88
CA ALA A 115 -3.10 0.97 12.43
C ALA A 115 -3.69 2.29 12.95
N VAL A 116 -2.87 3.15 13.58
CA VAL A 116 -3.29 4.50 13.99
C VAL A 116 -3.69 5.34 12.77
N LEU A 117 -2.89 5.33 11.71
CA LEU A 117 -3.21 6.05 10.46
C LEU A 117 -4.49 5.51 9.80
N ALA A 118 -4.69 4.19 9.77
CA ALA A 118 -5.93 3.59 9.27
C ALA A 118 -7.15 4.02 10.09
N ALA A 119 -7.01 4.15 11.42
CA ALA A 119 -8.08 4.65 12.28
C ALA A 119 -8.39 6.15 12.08
N GLN A 120 -7.40 6.96 11.66
CA GLN A 120 -7.60 8.38 11.33
C GLN A 120 -8.54 8.60 10.13
N THR A 121 -8.79 7.58 9.31
CA THR A 121 -9.82 7.62 8.26
C THR A 121 -11.23 7.82 8.81
N ARG A 122 -11.46 7.51 10.09
CA ARG A 122 -12.76 7.55 10.78
C ARG A 122 -13.84 6.74 10.05
N HIS A 123 -13.43 5.71 9.32
CA HIS A 123 -14.33 4.87 8.52
C HIS A 123 -14.21 3.39 8.94
N PRO A 124 -15.13 2.84 9.77
CA PRO A 124 -14.99 1.50 10.34
C PRO A 124 -14.80 0.37 9.32
N GLN A 125 -15.43 0.49 8.15
CA GLN A 125 -15.25 -0.51 7.08
C GLN A 125 -13.85 -0.45 6.47
N VAL A 126 -13.23 0.73 6.39
CA VAL A 126 -11.85 0.89 5.90
C VAL A 126 -10.87 0.25 6.88
N VAL A 127 -11.06 0.49 8.18
CA VAL A 127 -10.28 -0.17 9.24
C VAL A 127 -10.44 -1.70 9.17
N THR A 128 -11.65 -2.18 8.87
CA THR A 128 -11.91 -3.62 8.69
C THR A 128 -11.15 -4.20 7.48
N VAL A 129 -11.13 -3.48 6.34
CA VAL A 129 -10.35 -3.89 5.15
C VAL A 129 -8.86 -3.95 5.49
N PHE A 130 -8.32 -2.94 6.16
CA PHE A 130 -6.93 -2.90 6.60
C PHE A 130 -6.58 -4.08 7.51
N ALA A 131 -7.41 -4.36 8.52
CA ALA A 131 -7.18 -5.46 9.46
C ALA A 131 -7.23 -6.83 8.77
N LYS A 132 -8.17 -7.02 7.83
CA LYS A 132 -8.26 -8.27 7.04
C LYS A 132 -7.04 -8.47 6.14
N LEU A 133 -6.57 -7.41 5.49
CA LEU A 133 -5.35 -7.45 4.68
C LEU A 133 -4.14 -7.86 5.54
N LEU A 134 -3.94 -7.20 6.69
CA LEU A 134 -2.88 -7.55 7.64
C LEU A 134 -2.97 -9.03 8.03
N GLN A 135 -4.15 -9.50 8.42
CA GLN A 135 -4.39 -10.90 8.76
C GLN A 135 -4.00 -11.84 7.60
N GLN A 136 -4.46 -11.56 6.38
CA GLN A 136 -4.21 -12.39 5.21
C GLN A 136 -2.73 -12.48 4.89
N VAL A 137 -2.02 -11.35 4.89
CA VAL A 137 -0.58 -11.31 4.61
C VAL A 137 0.22 -12.01 5.70
N SER A 138 -0.07 -11.76 6.98
CA SER A 138 0.60 -12.45 8.09
C SER A 138 0.37 -13.96 8.03
N GLN A 139 -0.85 -14.41 7.73
CA GLN A 139 -1.14 -15.84 7.54
C GLN A 139 -0.36 -16.44 6.36
N ALA A 140 -0.27 -15.72 5.24
CA ALA A 140 0.50 -16.18 4.09
C ALA A 140 2.00 -16.29 4.41
N ASN A 141 2.58 -15.30 5.11
CA ASN A 141 3.96 -15.33 5.54
C ASN A 141 4.22 -16.47 6.53
N LEU A 142 3.33 -16.69 7.51
CA LEU A 142 3.46 -17.81 8.44
C LEU A 142 3.43 -19.17 7.73
N ARG A 143 2.53 -19.33 6.74
CA ARG A 143 2.49 -20.57 5.94
C ARG A 143 3.77 -20.77 5.14
N ARG A 144 4.39 -19.71 4.58
CA ARG A 144 5.67 -19.82 3.86
C ARG A 144 6.77 -20.33 4.79
N VAL A 145 6.90 -19.73 5.97
CA VAL A 145 7.90 -20.15 6.97
C VAL A 145 7.71 -21.61 7.39
N ILE A 146 6.48 -22.02 7.67
CA ILE A 146 6.19 -23.40 8.10
C ILE A 146 6.34 -24.40 6.94
N ALA A 147 5.99 -24.01 5.71
CA ALA A 147 6.06 -24.89 4.53
C ALA A 147 7.49 -25.06 4.00
N GLU A 148 8.37 -24.08 4.18
CA GLU A 148 9.81 -24.22 3.88
C GLU A 148 10.47 -25.33 4.72
N ASP A 149 9.87 -25.68 5.87
CA ASP A 149 10.30 -26.78 6.75
C ASP A 149 9.72 -28.17 6.38
N GLY A 150 8.89 -28.32 5.34
CA GLY A 150 8.19 -29.59 5.05
C GLY A 150 7.82 -29.87 3.58
N VAL A 151 8.11 -31.09 3.12
CA VAL A 151 7.76 -31.60 1.77
C VAL A 151 6.24 -31.69 1.60
N GLY A 152 5.68 -30.82 0.77
CA GLY A 152 4.32 -30.95 0.22
C GLY A 152 3.40 -29.79 0.55
N ALA A 153 3.60 -28.64 -0.08
CA ALA A 153 2.61 -27.57 -0.08
C ALA A 153 2.05 -27.38 -1.50
N ASP A 154 0.72 -27.47 -1.60
CA ASP A 154 -0.04 -26.91 -2.71
C ASP A 154 0.16 -25.39 -2.67
N HIS A 155 1.15 -24.93 -3.42
CA HIS A 155 1.54 -23.52 -3.48
C HIS A 155 0.53 -22.76 -4.36
N THR A 156 -0.70 -22.55 -3.88
CA THR A 156 -1.42 -21.36 -4.35
C THR A 156 -0.61 -20.16 -3.88
N ALA A 157 0.26 -19.64 -4.74
CA ALA A 157 1.17 -18.56 -4.43
C ALA A 157 0.34 -17.31 -4.10
N PHE A 158 0.10 -17.08 -2.81
CA PHE A 158 -0.49 -15.83 -2.34
C PHE A 158 0.41 -14.69 -2.79
N ASP A 159 -0.12 -13.76 -3.57
CA ASP A 159 0.61 -12.55 -3.92
C ASP A 159 0.24 -11.41 -2.99
N GLU A 160 1.24 -11.03 -2.19
CA GLU A 160 1.14 -9.95 -1.23
C GLU A 160 0.94 -8.59 -1.91
N ARG A 161 1.57 -8.37 -3.07
CA ARG A 161 1.48 -7.08 -3.78
C ARG A 161 0.06 -6.89 -4.35
N GLU A 162 -0.47 -7.90 -5.01
CA GLU A 162 -1.86 -7.91 -5.48
C GLU A 162 -2.85 -7.71 -4.32
N ALA A 163 -2.66 -8.40 -3.18
CA ALA A 163 -3.50 -8.20 -2.00
C ALA A 163 -3.45 -6.76 -1.46
N LEU A 164 -2.25 -6.15 -1.41
CA LEU A 164 -2.06 -4.76 -0.98
C LEU A 164 -2.75 -3.77 -1.93
N LEU A 165 -2.53 -3.90 -3.24
CA LEU A 165 -3.14 -3.02 -4.25
C LEU A 165 -4.68 -3.17 -4.26
N HIS A 166 -5.17 -4.41 -4.23
CA HIS A 166 -6.60 -4.70 -4.18
C HIS A 166 -7.25 -4.10 -2.92
N SER A 167 -6.65 -4.32 -1.75
CA SER A 167 -7.20 -3.82 -0.48
C SER A 167 -7.09 -2.31 -0.36
N GLY A 168 -6.00 -1.72 -0.86
CA GLY A 168 -5.82 -0.27 -0.96
C GLY A 168 -6.88 0.39 -1.83
N ALA A 169 -7.14 -0.17 -3.02
CA ALA A 169 -8.20 0.29 -3.91
C ALA A 169 -9.59 0.10 -3.31
N THR A 170 -9.86 -1.05 -2.68
CA THR A 170 -11.13 -1.33 -1.99
C THR A 170 -11.40 -0.32 -0.88
N ALA A 171 -10.40 -0.09 -0.01
CA ALA A 171 -10.50 0.87 1.08
C ALA A 171 -10.66 2.31 0.57
N GLY A 172 -9.92 2.68 -0.48
CA GLY A 172 -10.05 3.99 -1.11
C GLY A 172 -11.44 4.22 -1.70
N ALA A 173 -11.95 3.25 -2.47
CA ALA A 173 -13.27 3.33 -3.09
C ALA A 173 -14.41 3.41 -2.04
N LEU A 174 -14.30 2.68 -0.92
CA LEU A 174 -15.19 2.82 0.24
C LEU A 174 -15.12 4.23 0.83
N LEU A 175 -13.91 4.77 1.02
CA LEU A 175 -13.71 6.09 1.60
C LEU A 175 -14.25 7.22 0.71
N ALA A 176 -14.17 7.05 -0.61
CA ALA A 176 -14.76 7.96 -1.60
C ALA A 176 -16.30 7.90 -1.67
N GLY A 177 -16.93 6.94 -0.98
CA GLY A 177 -18.38 6.76 -0.98
C GLY A 177 -18.93 6.26 -2.32
N LEU A 178 -18.13 5.51 -3.09
CA LEU A 178 -18.54 4.96 -4.38
C LEU A 178 -19.64 3.91 -4.21
N SER A 179 -20.50 3.76 -5.22
CA SER A 179 -21.47 2.66 -5.28
C SER A 179 -20.76 1.31 -5.44
N GLN A 180 -21.46 0.21 -5.17
CA GLN A 180 -20.85 -1.13 -5.28
C GLN A 180 -20.29 -1.41 -6.69
N GLU A 181 -21.00 -1.01 -7.75
CA GLU A 181 -20.57 -1.18 -9.14
C GLU A 181 -19.29 -0.38 -9.43
N GLU A 182 -19.22 0.86 -8.95
CA GLU A 182 -18.04 1.71 -9.11
C GLU A 182 -16.84 1.19 -8.29
N GLN A 183 -17.09 0.66 -7.08
CA GLN A 183 -16.05 0.00 -6.27
C GLN A 183 -15.48 -1.20 -7.00
N GLU A 184 -16.33 -2.06 -7.57
CA GLU A 184 -15.90 -3.23 -8.35
C GLU A 184 -15.03 -2.82 -9.55
N ALA A 185 -15.44 -1.78 -10.29
CA ALA A 185 -14.65 -1.25 -11.41
C ALA A 185 -13.26 -0.76 -10.98
N VAL A 186 -13.17 0.04 -9.91
CA VAL A 186 -11.92 0.58 -9.37
C VAL A 186 -10.98 -0.54 -8.89
N VAL A 187 -11.53 -1.52 -8.17
CA VAL A 187 -10.76 -2.64 -7.63
C VAL A 187 -10.24 -3.56 -8.75
N GLN A 188 -11.07 -3.85 -9.76
CA GLN A 188 -10.64 -4.61 -10.93
C GLN A 188 -9.54 -3.90 -11.70
N TYR A 189 -9.65 -2.58 -11.86
CA TYR A 189 -8.60 -1.78 -12.51
C TYR A 189 -7.28 -1.86 -11.72
N ALA A 190 -7.32 -1.67 -10.39
CA ALA A 190 -6.14 -1.79 -9.54
C ALA A 190 -5.49 -3.19 -9.59
N ALA A 191 -6.29 -4.25 -9.64
CA ALA A 191 -5.80 -5.62 -9.79
C ALA A 191 -5.09 -5.82 -11.16
N SER A 192 -5.66 -5.27 -12.23
CA SER A 192 -5.04 -5.33 -13.56
C SER A 192 -3.65 -4.68 -13.59
N LEU A 193 -3.48 -3.54 -12.90
CA LEU A 193 -2.18 -2.87 -12.75
C LEU A 193 -1.15 -3.74 -12.01
N GLY A 194 -1.59 -4.41 -10.93
CA GLY A 194 -0.75 -5.35 -10.19
C GLY A 194 -0.24 -6.51 -11.05
N GLN A 195 -1.09 -7.04 -11.93
CA GLN A 195 -0.76 -8.14 -12.83
C GLN A 195 0.13 -7.72 -14.01
N SER A 196 -0.06 -6.53 -14.58
CA SER A 196 0.78 -6.02 -15.67
C SER A 196 2.23 -5.79 -15.23
N ARG A 197 2.45 -5.20 -14.05
CA ARG A 197 3.81 -4.96 -13.52
C ARG A 197 4.58 -6.25 -13.19
N LYS A 198 3.90 -7.36 -12.89
CA LYS A 198 4.57 -8.66 -12.74
C LYS A 198 5.15 -9.20 -14.04
N ARG A 199 4.56 -8.84 -15.19
CA ARG A 199 4.93 -9.39 -16.50
C ARG A 199 6.01 -8.59 -17.23
N ASP A 200 6.07 -7.28 -17.04
CA ASP A 200 6.98 -6.39 -17.74
C ASP A 200 7.56 -5.36 -16.76
N GLY A 201 8.82 -5.54 -16.36
CA GLY A 201 9.51 -4.63 -15.43
C GLY A 201 9.80 -3.23 -16.00
N THR A 202 9.33 -2.90 -17.21
CA THR A 202 9.80 -1.72 -17.96
C THR A 202 8.83 -1.11 -18.99
N LYS A 203 7.53 -1.44 -19.01
CA LYS A 203 6.60 -0.84 -20.01
C LYS A 203 5.28 -0.31 -19.47
N THR A 204 4.86 0.77 -20.14
CA THR A 204 3.81 1.75 -19.89
C THR A 204 2.41 1.15 -19.76
N LEU A 205 1.60 1.77 -18.89
CA LEU A 205 0.24 1.43 -18.46
C LEU A 205 -0.85 1.31 -19.56
N ASP A 206 -0.51 1.57 -20.82
CA ASP A 206 -1.52 1.91 -21.85
C ASP A 206 -2.25 0.71 -22.48
N ALA A 207 -1.75 -0.52 -22.39
CA ALA A 207 -2.26 -1.62 -23.21
C ALA A 207 -3.25 -2.58 -22.50
N VAL A 208 -3.23 -2.69 -21.17
CA VAL A 208 -3.93 -3.81 -20.49
C VAL A 208 -5.34 -3.43 -19.99
N ALA A 209 -5.68 -2.15 -19.94
CA ALA A 209 -6.83 -1.72 -19.14
C ALA A 209 -7.91 -0.90 -19.88
N GLY A 210 -7.95 -0.89 -21.22
CA GLY A 210 -8.90 -0.05 -21.97
C GLY A 210 -10.37 -0.22 -21.56
N ALA A 211 -10.87 -1.45 -21.50
CA ALA A 211 -12.27 -1.71 -21.14
C ALA A 211 -12.59 -1.46 -19.66
N THR A 212 -11.65 -1.75 -18.75
CA THR A 212 -11.82 -1.54 -17.30
C THR A 212 -11.60 -0.08 -16.91
N PHE A 213 -10.80 0.66 -17.67
CA PHE A 213 -10.62 2.10 -17.48
C PHE A 213 -11.88 2.87 -17.84
N ASP A 214 -12.54 2.48 -18.94
CA ASP A 214 -13.76 3.14 -19.42
C ASP A 214 -14.97 2.97 -18.48
N SER A 215 -14.97 1.96 -17.60
CA SER A 215 -16.00 1.80 -16.55
C SER A 215 -15.72 2.61 -15.28
N LEU A 216 -14.54 3.20 -15.12
CA LEU A 216 -14.22 3.99 -13.94
C LEU A 216 -15.06 5.29 -13.87
N PRO A 217 -15.44 5.75 -12.66
CA PRO A 217 -16.06 7.04 -12.50
C PRO A 217 -15.13 8.18 -12.97
N PRO A 218 -15.66 9.34 -13.41
CA PRO A 218 -14.87 10.42 -14.00
C PRO A 218 -13.71 10.91 -13.12
N ARG A 219 -13.93 11.01 -11.80
CA ARG A 219 -12.88 11.45 -10.86
C ARG A 219 -11.76 10.44 -10.73
N GLN A 220 -12.10 9.16 -10.62
CA GLN A 220 -11.12 8.08 -10.60
C GLN A 220 -10.33 8.07 -11.93
N LYS A 221 -10.99 8.18 -13.09
CA LYS A 221 -10.29 8.27 -14.39
C LYS A 221 -9.25 9.37 -14.44
N GLU A 222 -9.58 10.56 -13.94
CA GLU A 222 -8.65 11.69 -13.86
C GLU A 222 -7.41 11.32 -13.04
N ARG A 223 -7.63 10.82 -11.82
CA ARG A 223 -6.56 10.49 -10.87
C ARG A 223 -5.70 9.30 -11.31
N TRP A 224 -6.30 8.30 -11.93
CA TRP A 224 -5.60 7.15 -12.46
C TRP A 224 -4.74 7.51 -13.69
N ARG A 225 -5.13 8.51 -14.49
CA ARG A 225 -4.26 9.05 -15.56
C ARG A 225 -3.07 9.82 -15.00
N GLU A 226 -3.28 10.63 -13.97
CA GLU A 226 -2.20 11.32 -13.26
C GLU A 226 -1.19 10.31 -12.71
N LEU A 227 -1.69 9.27 -12.02
CA LEU A 227 -0.84 8.19 -11.52
C LEU A 227 -0.05 7.54 -12.66
N ALA A 228 -0.72 7.20 -13.76
CA ALA A 228 -0.05 6.55 -14.88
C ALA A 228 1.00 7.42 -15.58
N SER A 229 0.88 8.75 -15.50
CA SER A 229 1.86 9.68 -16.06
C SER A 229 3.11 9.83 -15.17
N ASN A 230 3.01 9.48 -13.88
CA ASN A 230 4.07 9.60 -12.87
C ASN A 230 4.78 8.26 -12.59
N LEU A 231 4.35 7.17 -13.23
CA LEU A 231 4.87 5.80 -13.05
C LEU A 231 5.85 5.38 -14.15
#